data_AF-A0A929VYB3-F1
#
_entry.id   AF-A0A929VYB3-F1
#
_cell.length_a   1.000
_cell.length_b   1.000
_cell.length_c   1.000
_cell.angle_alpha   90.00
_cell.angle_beta   90.00
_cell.angle_gamma   90.00
#
_symmetry.space_group_name_H-M   'P 1'
#
loop_
_entity.id
_entity.type
_entity.pdbx_description
1 polymer ?
#
loop_
_entity_poly.entity_id
_entity_poly.type
_entity_poly.pdbx_seq_one_letter_code
_entity_poly.pdbx_strand_id
1 'polypeptide(L)'
;MWKKPWKYREGFAICIGLLITGALLQASIGPMEWLVFMWPANIIALFILVIVLGLFYALRSKVYLFRFMTQAEAAVPALAVAAVLTVVMGLTRQVSEGHFASDPLGLSRMLSFWPFVLVYFWSVVIVGEVSIRQLMHFQKRELPSIISH
;
A
#
# COMPACT_ATOMS: atom_id res chain seq x y z
N MET A 1 4.94 -7.55 21.74
CA MET A 1 4.98 -7.81 20.29
C MET A 1 6.22 -7.19 19.67
N TRP A 2 6.40 -5.87 19.72
CA TRP A 2 7.46 -5.09 19.05
C TRP A 2 8.93 -5.31 19.48
N LYS A 3 9.31 -6.51 19.91
CA LYS A 3 10.71 -6.93 20.05
C LYS A 3 11.23 -7.35 18.68
N LYS A 4 12.43 -6.89 18.33
CA LYS A 4 13.07 -7.24 17.07
C LYS A 4 13.58 -8.70 17.14
N PRO A 5 13.53 -9.47 16.04
CA PRO A 5 12.89 -9.15 14.77
C PRO A 5 11.36 -9.21 14.85
N TRP A 6 10.68 -8.27 14.20
CA TRP A 6 9.23 -8.27 14.04
C TRP A 6 8.80 -9.45 13.14
N LYS A 7 7.66 -10.05 13.48
CA LYS A 7 7.09 -11.22 12.80
C LYS A 7 5.72 -10.86 12.20
N TYR A 8 5.02 -11.88 11.70
CA TYR A 8 3.68 -11.74 11.14
C TYR A 8 2.68 -11.05 12.08
N ARG A 9 2.81 -11.26 13.40
CA ARG A 9 1.92 -10.63 14.39
C ARG A 9 2.00 -9.11 14.31
N GLU A 10 3.21 -8.58 14.21
CA GLU A 10 3.47 -7.14 14.08
C GLU A 10 2.97 -6.63 12.73
N GLY A 11 3.19 -7.36 11.64
CA GLY A 11 2.66 -6.99 10.32
C GLY A 11 1.12 -6.93 10.27
N PHE A 12 0.44 -7.90 10.87
CA PHE A 12 -1.02 -7.85 11.02
C PHE A 12 -1.48 -6.71 11.93
N ALA A 13 -0.75 -6.41 13.01
CA ALA A 13 -1.07 -5.28 13.87
C ALA A 13 -0.96 -3.93 13.13
N ILE A 14 0.02 -3.77 12.23
CA ILE A 14 0.10 -2.58 11.36
C ILE A 14 -1.12 -2.50 10.45
N CYS A 15 -1.49 -3.60 9.79
CA CYS A 15 -2.61 -3.59 8.86
C CYS A 15 -3.95 -3.32 9.58
N ILE A 16 -4.17 -3.91 10.76
CA ILE A 16 -5.34 -3.62 11.60
C ILE A 16 -5.35 -2.15 12.02
N GLY A 17 -4.18 -1.62 12.42
CA GLY A 17 -4.02 -0.20 12.71
C GLY A 17 -4.44 0.68 11.53
N LEU A 18 -3.98 0.36 10.31
CA LEU A 18 -4.35 1.07 9.09
C LEU A 18 -5.85 0.99 8.79
N LEU A 19 -6.49 -0.17 9.01
CA LEU A 19 -7.93 -0.31 8.83
C LEU A 19 -8.71 0.58 9.81
N ILE A 20 -8.31 0.60 11.08
CA ILE A 20 -8.95 1.43 12.11
C ILE A 20 -8.72 2.91 11.80
N THR A 21 -7.48 3.31 11.50
CA THR A 21 -7.16 4.69 11.11
C THR A 21 -7.94 5.11 9.86
N GLY A 22 -8.05 4.24 8.86
CA GLY A 22 -8.84 4.49 7.67
C GLY A 22 -10.32 4.67 7.99
N ALA A 23 -10.87 3.85 8.89
CA ALA A 23 -12.28 3.96 9.27
C ALA A 23 -12.55 5.27 10.02
N LEU A 24 -11.62 5.69 10.88
CA LEU A 24 -11.69 6.99 11.57
C LEU A 24 -11.58 8.16 10.58
N LEU A 25 -10.69 8.08 9.58
CA LEU A 25 -10.60 9.08 8.52
C LEU A 25 -11.88 9.16 7.68
N GLN A 26 -12.44 8.00 7.31
CA GLN A 26 -13.73 7.92 6.61
C GLN A 26 -14.84 8.61 7.41
N ALA A 27 -14.91 8.38 8.72
CA ALA A 27 -15.90 9.01 9.59
C ALA A 27 -15.67 10.53 9.77
N SER A 28 -14.41 10.99 9.71
CA SER A 28 -14.06 12.37 10.00
C SER A 28 -14.15 13.31 8.79
N ILE A 29 -13.60 12.88 7.65
CA ILE A 29 -13.43 13.73 6.45
C ILE A 29 -14.29 13.22 5.28
N GLY A 30 -14.87 12.02 5.40
CA GLY A 30 -15.65 11.41 4.32
C GLY A 30 -14.78 10.68 3.29
N PRO A 31 -15.35 10.29 2.14
CA PRO A 31 -14.65 9.51 1.11
C PRO A 31 -13.56 10.33 0.41
N MET A 32 -12.52 9.65 -0.06
CA MET A 32 -11.41 10.26 -0.79
C MET A 32 -11.84 10.76 -2.18
N GLU A 33 -11.58 12.04 -2.45
CA GLU A 33 -11.81 12.68 -3.76
C GLU A 33 -10.59 12.56 -4.67
N TRP A 34 -10.66 11.64 -5.64
CA TRP A 34 -9.58 11.41 -6.61
C TRP A 34 -9.35 12.56 -7.58
N LEU A 35 -10.28 13.50 -7.68
CA LEU A 35 -10.18 14.69 -8.52
C LEU A 35 -8.90 15.50 -8.20
N VAL A 36 -8.48 15.50 -6.93
CA VAL A 36 -7.27 16.19 -6.46
C VAL A 36 -5.99 15.64 -7.10
N PHE A 37 -6.01 14.38 -7.57
CA PHE A 37 -4.88 13.73 -8.25
C PHE A 37 -5.00 13.72 -9.77
N MET A 38 -5.96 14.42 -10.37
CA MET A 38 -6.02 14.54 -11.83
C MET A 38 -4.78 15.27 -12.40
N TRP A 39 -4.57 15.16 -13.71
CA TRP A 39 -3.46 15.85 -14.37
C TRP A 39 -3.43 17.35 -14.03
N PRO A 40 -2.29 17.91 -13.60
CA PRO A 40 -0.93 17.33 -13.55
C PRO A 40 -0.53 16.74 -12.18
N ALA A 41 -1.42 16.75 -11.19
CA ALA A 41 -1.11 16.39 -9.81
C ALA A 41 -0.67 14.93 -9.64
N ASN A 42 -1.18 13.99 -10.45
CA ASN A 42 -0.72 12.60 -10.47
C ASN A 42 0.79 12.45 -10.69
N ILE A 43 1.38 13.20 -11.63
CA ILE A 43 2.82 13.14 -11.92
C ILE A 43 3.62 13.68 -10.75
N ILE A 44 3.15 14.78 -10.15
CA ILE A 44 3.79 15.38 -8.98
C ILE A 44 3.76 14.38 -7.81
N ALA A 45 2.60 13.77 -7.55
CA ALA A 45 2.45 12.75 -6.51
C ALA A 45 3.34 11.53 -6.74
N LEU A 46 3.44 11.05 -7.99
CA LEU A 46 4.34 9.96 -8.36
C LEU A 46 5.81 10.32 -8.12
N PHE A 47 6.23 11.51 -8.52
CA PHE A 47 7.60 11.98 -8.31
C PHE A 47 7.95 12.06 -6.81
N ILE A 48 7.04 12.60 -6.00
CA ILE A 48 7.17 12.65 -4.53
C ILE A 48 7.27 11.22 -3.96
N LEU A 49 6.41 10.31 -4.41
CA LEU A 49 6.42 8.91 -3.96
C LEU A 49 7.78 8.25 -4.23
N VAL A 50 8.35 8.43 -5.43
CA VAL A 50 9.66 7.86 -5.80
C VAL A 50 10.78 8.42 -4.91
N ILE A 51 10.78 9.73 -4.62
CA ILE A 51 11.75 10.34 -3.71
C ILE A 51 11.64 9.75 -2.30
N VAL A 52 10.41 9.61 -1.78
CA VAL A 52 10.16 9.06 -0.44
C VAL A 52 10.62 7.60 -0.35
N LEU A 53 10.36 6.78 -1.37
CA LEU A 53 10.88 5.41 -1.46
C LEU A 53 12.41 5.38 -1.48
N GLY A 54 13.05 6.25 -2.27
CA GLY A 54 14.51 6.38 -2.26
C GLY A 54 15.07 6.72 -0.88
N LEU A 55 14.38 7.60 -0.14
CA LEU A 55 14.75 7.99 1.22
C LEU A 55 14.59 6.84 2.21
N PHE A 56 13.47 6.13 2.18
CA PHE A 56 13.22 4.95 3.03
C PHE A 56 14.29 3.88 2.80
N TYR A 57 14.58 3.57 1.52
CA TYR A 57 15.63 2.65 1.16
C TYR A 57 17.01 3.10 1.67
N ALA A 58 17.37 4.37 1.53
CA ALA A 58 18.65 4.91 2.02
C ALA A 58 18.76 4.82 3.55
N LEU A 59 17.66 5.07 4.26
CA LEU A 59 17.59 5.04 5.72
C LEU A 59 17.35 3.64 6.31
N ARG A 60 17.23 2.59 5.48
CA ARG A 60 16.94 1.21 5.91
C ARG A 60 17.96 0.62 6.88
N SER A 61 19.21 1.09 6.84
CA SER A 61 20.26 0.64 7.78
C SER A 61 20.08 1.25 9.17
N LYS A 62 19.46 2.43 9.26
CA LYS A 62 19.28 3.19 10.51
C LYS A 62 17.92 2.90 11.16
N VAL A 63 16.86 2.74 10.36
CA VAL A 63 15.49 2.58 10.84
C VAL A 63 15.00 1.15 10.58
N TYR A 64 14.64 0.45 11.67
CA TYR A 64 14.19 -0.94 11.57
C TYR A 64 12.89 -1.09 10.77
N LEU A 65 11.96 -0.12 10.85
CA LEU A 65 10.70 -0.13 10.08
C LEU A 65 10.97 -0.20 8.58
N PHE A 66 11.85 0.66 8.04
CA PHE A 66 12.17 0.66 6.61
C PHE A 66 12.83 -0.66 6.19
N ARG A 67 13.67 -1.25 7.05
CA ARG A 67 14.19 -2.60 6.81
C ARG A 67 13.09 -3.67 6.82
N PHE A 68 12.13 -3.55 7.74
CA PHE A 68 11.01 -4.48 7.88
C PHE A 68 10.10 -4.50 6.63
N MET A 69 9.90 -3.35 5.98
CA MET A 69 9.05 -3.23 4.78
C MET A 69 9.49 -4.11 3.61
N THR A 70 10.76 -4.46 3.56
CA THR A 70 11.32 -5.38 2.55
C THR A 70 11.27 -6.87 2.93
N GLN A 71 10.67 -7.21 4.06
CA GLN A 71 10.57 -8.58 4.56
C GLN A 71 9.19 -9.20 4.27
N ALA A 72 9.12 -10.53 4.16
CA ALA A 72 7.87 -11.24 3.88
C ALA A 72 6.82 -11.03 4.99
N GLU A 73 7.28 -10.82 6.23
CA GLU A 73 6.45 -10.56 7.40
C GLU A 73 5.68 -9.24 7.33
N ALA A 74 6.13 -8.29 6.49
CA ALA A 74 5.39 -7.07 6.16
C ALA A 74 4.47 -7.28 4.96
N ALA A 75 4.96 -7.98 3.93
CA ALA A 75 4.25 -8.17 2.66
C ALA A 75 3.04 -9.10 2.78
N VAL A 76 3.17 -10.24 3.48
CA VAL A 76 2.09 -11.24 3.58
C VAL A 76 0.84 -10.67 4.27
N PRO A 77 0.94 -9.99 5.44
CA PRO A 77 -0.24 -9.37 6.04
C PRO A 77 -0.87 -8.28 5.18
N ALA A 78 -0.06 -7.45 4.53
CA ALA A 78 -0.55 -6.41 3.63
C ALA A 78 -1.33 -7.00 2.45
N LEU A 79 -0.77 -8.02 1.79
CA LEU A 79 -1.43 -8.73 0.70
C LEU A 79 -2.69 -9.47 1.14
N ALA A 80 -2.65 -10.13 2.30
CA ALA A 80 -3.82 -10.83 2.84
C ALA A 80 -4.98 -9.86 3.11
N VAL A 81 -4.70 -8.72 3.75
CA VAL A 81 -5.73 -7.70 4.02
C VAL A 81 -6.21 -7.04 2.71
N ALA A 82 -5.30 -6.72 1.78
CA ALA A 82 -5.67 -6.18 0.47
C ALA A 82 -6.56 -7.16 -0.31
N ALA A 83 -6.25 -8.46 -0.27
CA ALA A 83 -7.04 -9.50 -0.91
C ALA A 83 -8.44 -9.58 -0.29
N VAL A 84 -8.55 -9.59 1.04
CA VAL A 84 -9.85 -9.57 1.74
C VAL A 84 -10.67 -8.35 1.33
N LEU A 85 -10.07 -7.16 1.31
CA LEU A 85 -10.75 -5.95 0.87
C LEU A 85 -11.16 -6.03 -0.60
N THR A 86 -10.35 -6.63 -1.45
CA THR A 86 -10.67 -6.83 -2.88
C THR A 86 -11.85 -7.80 -3.05
N VAL A 87 -11.93 -8.85 -2.22
CA VAL A 87 -13.10 -9.74 -2.21
C VAL A 87 -14.35 -8.96 -1.78
N VAL A 88 -14.27 -8.14 -0.74
CA VAL A 88 -15.39 -7.28 -0.32
C VAL A 88 -15.81 -6.37 -1.47
N MET A 89 -14.86 -5.72 -2.16
CA MET A 89 -15.13 -4.89 -3.33
C MET A 89 -15.88 -5.64 -4.44
N GLY A 90 -15.51 -6.91 -4.69
CA GLY A 90 -16.15 -7.74 -5.72
C GLY A 90 -17.54 -8.27 -5.32
N LEU A 91 -17.82 -8.38 -4.02
CA LEU A 91 -19.12 -8.81 -3.50
C LEU A 91 -20.10 -7.66 -3.28
N THR A 92 -19.61 -6.42 -3.16
CA THR A 92 -20.45 -5.23 -3.02
C THR A 92 -20.77 -4.63 -4.38
N ARG A 93 -21.98 -4.06 -4.51
CA ARG A 93 -22.37 -3.31 -5.72
C ARG A 93 -21.57 -2.01 -5.80
N GLN A 94 -20.64 -1.95 -6.74
CA GLN A 94 -19.84 -0.75 -7.00
C GLN A 94 -20.64 0.28 -7.79
N VAL A 95 -20.46 1.55 -7.43
CA VAL A 95 -21.09 2.71 -8.09
C VAL A 95 -20.04 3.44 -8.92
N SER A 96 -20.45 3.99 -10.07
CA SER A 96 -19.56 4.74 -10.96
C SER A 96 -19.05 6.05 -10.34
N GLU A 97 -17.89 6.49 -10.82
CA GLU A 97 -17.31 7.77 -10.42
C GLU A 97 -18.30 8.93 -10.68
N GLY A 98 -18.39 9.86 -9.73
CA GLY A 98 -19.30 11.02 -9.79
C GLY A 98 -20.63 10.87 -9.04
N HIS A 99 -21.00 9.65 -8.60
CA HIS A 99 -22.18 9.45 -7.78
C HIS A 99 -21.81 9.31 -6.29
N PHE A 100 -22.74 9.65 -5.40
CA PHE A 100 -22.55 9.44 -3.96
C PHE A 100 -22.59 7.94 -3.63
N ALA A 101 -21.93 7.55 -2.53
CA ALA A 101 -22.03 6.19 -2.03
C ALA A 101 -23.51 5.86 -1.74
N SER A 102 -23.97 4.70 -2.21
CA SER A 102 -25.34 4.25 -1.99
C SER A 102 -25.54 3.65 -0.60
N ASP A 103 -24.45 3.32 0.08
CA ASP A 103 -24.44 2.73 1.42
C ASP A 103 -23.82 3.68 2.46
N PRO A 104 -24.26 3.63 3.73
CA PRO A 104 -23.75 4.53 4.77
C PRO A 104 -22.27 4.34 5.13
N LEU A 105 -21.69 3.17 4.85
CA LEU A 105 -20.30 2.85 5.20
C LEU A 105 -19.30 3.29 4.13
N GLY A 106 -19.75 3.47 2.88
CA GLY A 106 -18.90 3.84 1.74
C GLY A 106 -18.33 2.65 0.96
N LEU A 107 -18.82 1.43 1.18
CA LEU A 107 -18.35 0.21 0.53
C LEU A 107 -18.74 0.11 -0.96
N SER A 108 -19.79 0.82 -1.37
CA SER A 108 -20.19 0.99 -2.78
C SER A 108 -19.22 1.85 -3.59
N ARG A 109 -18.36 2.63 -2.91
CA ARG A 109 -17.26 3.39 -3.51
C ARG A 109 -15.94 2.97 -2.90
N MET A 110 -15.60 1.69 -3.06
CA MET A 110 -14.45 1.07 -2.40
C MET A 110 -13.12 1.78 -2.70
N LEU A 111 -12.93 2.29 -3.91
CA LEU A 111 -11.71 3.02 -4.28
C LEU A 111 -11.54 4.35 -3.53
N SER A 112 -12.64 4.97 -3.10
CA SER A 112 -12.62 6.19 -2.27
C SER A 112 -12.68 5.89 -0.77
N PHE A 113 -12.75 4.61 -0.38
CA PHE A 113 -12.87 4.20 1.03
C PHE A 113 -11.49 4.21 1.71
N TRP A 114 -11.30 5.04 2.73
CA TRP A 114 -10.00 5.27 3.35
C TRP A 114 -9.26 4.00 3.85
N PRO A 115 -9.91 3.01 4.47
CA PRO A 115 -9.26 1.73 4.81
C PRO A 115 -8.65 1.03 3.59
N PHE A 116 -9.35 1.06 2.46
CA PHE A 116 -8.85 0.52 1.20
C PHE A 116 -7.64 1.32 0.70
N VAL A 117 -7.77 2.64 0.66
CA VAL A 117 -6.70 3.55 0.21
C VAL A 117 -5.41 3.37 1.03
N LEU A 118 -5.51 3.32 2.37
CA LEU A 118 -4.35 3.19 3.25
C LEU A 118 -3.66 1.83 3.13
N VAL A 119 -4.43 0.73 3.06
CA VAL A 119 -3.86 -0.62 2.88
C VAL A 119 -3.20 -0.72 1.52
N TYR A 120 -3.84 -0.21 0.45
CA TYR A 120 -3.27 -0.26 -0.89
C TYR A 120 -2.02 0.61 -1.01
N PHE A 121 -2.03 1.80 -0.39
CA PHE A 121 -0.84 2.65 -0.29
C PHE A 121 0.29 1.92 0.45
N TRP A 122 0.01 1.30 1.58
CA TRP A 122 0.99 0.48 2.31
C TRP A 122 1.57 -0.66 1.45
N SER A 123 0.73 -1.36 0.68
CA SER A 123 1.16 -2.37 -0.28
C SER A 123 2.06 -1.77 -1.38
N VAL A 124 1.71 -0.61 -1.94
CA VAL A 124 2.53 0.10 -2.93
C VAL A 124 3.90 0.44 -2.36
N VAL A 125 3.98 0.91 -1.11
CA VAL A 125 5.27 1.24 -0.50
C VAL A 125 6.11 -0.01 -0.24
N ILE A 126 5.52 -1.12 0.23
CA ILE A 126 6.21 -2.41 0.37
C ILE A 126 6.76 -2.89 -0.97
N VAL A 127 5.92 -2.92 -2.01
CA VAL A 127 6.33 -3.36 -3.35
C VAL A 127 7.42 -2.45 -3.89
N GLY A 128 7.28 -1.12 -3.74
CA GLY A 128 8.29 -0.15 -4.14
C GLY A 128 9.66 -0.39 -3.49
N GLU A 129 9.69 -0.62 -2.17
CA GLU A 129 10.93 -0.94 -1.45
C GLU A 129 11.57 -2.26 -1.91
N VAL A 130 10.75 -3.29 -2.16
CA VAL A 130 11.21 -4.58 -2.71
C VAL A 130 11.75 -4.40 -4.12
N SER A 131 11.08 -3.63 -4.98
CA SER A 131 11.53 -3.32 -6.33
C SER A 131 12.86 -2.56 -6.33
N ILE A 132 13.03 -1.54 -5.49
CA ILE A 132 14.32 -0.83 -5.36
C ILE A 132 15.40 -1.79 -4.88
N ARG A 133 15.12 -2.63 -3.88
CA ARG A 133 16.08 -3.64 -3.42
C ARG A 133 16.53 -4.57 -4.54
N GLN A 134 15.59 -5.08 -5.33
CA GLN A 134 15.85 -5.95 -6.47
C GLN A 134 16.71 -5.21 -7.51
N LEU A 135 16.36 -3.99 -7.90
CA LEU A 135 17.12 -3.17 -8.85
C LEU A 135 18.57 -2.92 -8.39
N MET A 136 18.78 -2.64 -7.10
CA MET A 136 20.11 -2.35 -6.55
C MET A 136 21.00 -3.59 -6.39
N HIS A 137 20.42 -4.78 -6.25
CA HIS A 137 21.18 -6.05 -6.17
C HIS A 137 21.10 -6.84 -7.48
N PHE A 138 20.52 -6.26 -8.53
CA PHE A 138 20.39 -6.88 -9.83
C PHE A 138 21.77 -7.06 -10.45
N GLN A 139 22.27 -8.30 -10.44
CA GLN A 139 23.53 -8.64 -11.09
C GLN A 139 23.26 -8.87 -12.59
N LYS A 140 23.91 -8.08 -13.45
CA LYS A 140 23.84 -8.23 -14.92
C LYS A 140 24.23 -9.63 -15.44
N ARG A 141 24.78 -10.52 -14.60
CA ARG A 141 25.11 -11.91 -14.93
C ARG A 141 23.89 -12.83 -15.05
N GLU A 142 22.72 -12.42 -14.59
CA GLU A 142 21.46 -13.20 -14.67
C GLU A 142 20.70 -12.94 -15.99
N LEU A 143 21.07 -11.90 -16.75
CA LEU A 143 20.42 -11.53 -18.01
C LEU A 143 20.46 -12.63 -19.10
N PRO A 144 21.57 -13.36 -19.31
CA PRO A 144 21.62 -14.41 -20.32
C PRO A 144 20.65 -15.56 -20.04
N SER A 145 20.36 -15.85 -18.76
CA SER A 145 19.44 -16.92 -18.34
C SER A 145 17.96 -16.56 -18.56
N ILE A 146 17.60 -15.28 -18.51
CA ILE A 146 16.23 -14.80 -18.74
C ILE A 146 15.93 -14.72 -20.24
N ILE A 147 16.95 -14.44 -21.06
CA ILE A 147 16.84 -14.36 -22.53
C ILE A 147 16.88 -15.77 -23.17
N SER A 148 17.43 -16.78 -22.47
CA SER A 148 17.54 -18.15 -22.98
C SER A 148 16.31 -19.03 -22.74
N HIS A 149 15.16 -18.45 -22.35
CA HIS A 149 13.89 -19.16 -22.18
C HIS A 149 12.86 -18.72 -23.21
#